data_AF-A0A920WLD6-F1
#
_entry.id   AF-A0A920WLD6-F1
#
_cell.length_a   1.000
_cell.length_b   1.000
_cell.length_c   1.000
_cell.angle_alpha   90.00
_cell.angle_beta   90.00
_cell.angle_gamma   90.00
#
_symmetry.space_group_name_H-M   'P 1'
#
loop_
_entity.id
_entity.type
_entity.pdbx_description
1 polymer ?
#
loop_
_entity_poly.entity_id
_entity_poly.type
_entity_poly.pdbx_seq_one_letter_code
_entity_poly.pdbx_strand_id
1 'polypeptide(L)'
;MTTLLLASTQRTVGWVLASIVLVGMGIYLLFNFRIGKREVGSEIELAPNRISHADDDLLETRLLDRNLAWSLVTLTVVSLVLPLYWLMEPARQDNAAYGWVKRFEKRGANSFEEACVSCHGPGGVGGVASFTNAGPMAVS
;
A
#
# COMPACT_ATOMS: atom_id res chain seq x y z
N MET A 1 -0.35 -11.14 24.77
CA MET A 1 -0.93 -11.08 23.41
C MET A 1 -0.72 -9.69 22.81
N THR A 2 0.51 -9.24 22.58
CA THR A 2 0.76 -7.82 22.22
C THR A 2 2.01 -7.55 21.39
N THR A 3 2.75 -8.55 20.91
CA THR A 3 4.07 -8.30 20.29
C THR A 3 4.30 -8.94 18.92
N LEU A 4 3.38 -9.74 18.37
CA LEU A 4 3.67 -10.55 17.17
C LEU A 4 2.50 -10.63 16.17
N LEU A 5 1.80 -9.53 15.88
CA LEU A 5 1.13 -9.38 14.58
C LEU A 5 2.10 -8.72 13.61
N LEU A 6 3.16 -9.49 13.29
CA LEU A 6 4.21 -9.27 12.30
C LEU A 6 4.07 -7.95 11.51
N ALA A 7 4.93 -6.97 11.82
CA ALA A 7 5.21 -5.86 10.92
C ALA A 7 5.83 -6.44 9.64
N SER A 8 5.00 -6.84 8.68
CA SER A 8 5.49 -7.15 7.34
C SER A 8 6.13 -5.89 6.79
N THR A 9 7.18 -6.02 5.98
CA THR A 9 7.81 -4.88 5.28
C THR A 9 6.75 -4.03 4.58
N GLN A 10 5.70 -4.66 4.07
CA GLN A 10 4.54 -3.98 3.47
C GLN A 10 3.79 -3.07 4.46
N ARG A 11 3.55 -3.51 5.69
CA ARG A 11 2.89 -2.70 6.72
C ARG A 11 3.78 -1.52 7.15
N THR A 12 5.08 -1.73 7.31
CA THR A 12 6.03 -0.65 7.65
C THR A 12 6.10 0.39 6.53
N VAL A 13 6.24 -0.05 5.27
CA VAL A 13 6.24 0.83 4.10
C VAL A 13 4.92 1.61 4.01
N GLY A 14 3.79 0.94 4.27
CA GLY A 14 2.47 1.58 4.32
C GLY A 14 2.40 2.70 5.36
N TRP A 15 2.88 2.45 6.58
CA TRP A 15 2.91 3.48 7.63
C TRP A 15 3.84 4.64 7.31
N VAL A 16 5.00 4.38 6.71
CA VAL A 16 5.94 5.43 6.28
C VAL A 16 5.27 6.34 5.24
N LEU A 17 4.70 5.76 4.18
CA LEU A 17 4.00 6.54 3.14
C LEU A 17 2.81 7.31 3.71
N ALA A 18 1.99 6.65 4.53
CA ALA A 18 0.85 7.30 5.18
C ALA A 18 1.30 8.50 6.05
N SER A 19 2.39 8.35 6.80
CA SER A 19 2.92 9.43 7.63
C SER A 19 3.40 10.63 6.79
N ILE A 20 4.10 10.38 5.68
CA ILE A 20 4.55 11.44 4.75
C ILE A 20 3.34 12.21 4.19
N VAL A 21 2.33 11.49 3.71
CA VAL A 21 1.12 12.10 3.13
C VAL A 21 0.35 12.88 4.19
N LEU A 22 0.16 12.33 5.40
CA LEU A 22 -0.55 13.01 6.48
C LEU A 22 0.18 14.26 6.97
N VAL A 23 1.51 14.20 7.10
CA VAL A 23 2.33 15.37 7.44
C VAL A 23 2.23 16.43 6.35
N GLY A 24 2.38 16.04 5.07
CA GLY A 24 2.22 16.95 3.94
C GLY A 24 0.84 17.60 3.89
N MET A 25 -0.23 16.82 4.09
CA MET A 25 -1.61 17.29 4.19
C MET A 25 -1.78 18.25 5.37
N GLY A 26 -1.27 17.91 6.55
CA GLY A 26 -1.36 18.75 7.75
C GLY A 26 -0.66 20.08 7.58
N ILE A 27 0.54 20.07 6.98
CA ILE A 27 1.29 21.28 6.60
C ILE A 27 0.46 22.11 5.61
N TYR A 28 -0.01 21.49 4.53
CA TYR A 28 -0.82 22.15 3.52
C TYR A 28 -2.06 22.82 4.13
N LEU A 29 -2.83 22.08 4.91
CA LEU A 29 -4.04 22.59 5.59
C LEU A 29 -3.70 23.71 6.57
N LEU A 30 -2.64 23.56 7.37
CA LEU A 30 -2.21 24.60 8.31
C LEU A 30 -1.89 25.92 7.59
N PHE A 31 -1.14 25.86 6.50
CA PHE A 31 -0.81 27.04 5.70
C PHE A 31 -2.04 27.61 4.99
N ASN A 32 -2.90 26.75 4.43
CA ASN A 32 -4.13 27.17 3.75
C ASN A 32 -5.09 27.88 4.72
N PHE A 33 -5.33 27.31 5.91
CA PHE A 33 -6.13 27.94 6.97
C PHE A 33 -5.48 29.22 7.53
N ARG A 34 -4.15 29.32 7.56
CA ARG A 34 -3.45 30.54 8.00
C ARG A 34 -3.58 31.67 6.97
N ILE A 35 -3.59 31.35 5.69
CA ILE A 35 -3.69 32.32 4.59
C ILE A 35 -5.15 32.78 4.40
N GLY A 36 -6.13 31.88 4.54
CA GLY A 36 -7.56 32.20 4.38
C GLY A 36 -8.12 33.20 5.39
N LYS A 37 -7.60 33.32 6.61
CA LYS A 37 -8.22 34.21 7.62
C LYS A 37 -8.16 35.73 7.35
N ARG A 38 -7.69 36.18 6.18
CA ARG A 38 -7.58 37.61 5.82
C ARG A 38 -8.82 38.21 5.12
N GLU A 39 -9.93 37.47 5.03
CA GLU A 39 -11.06 37.82 4.15
C GLU A 39 -12.07 38.86 4.69
N VAL A 40 -12.02 39.27 5.97
CA VAL A 40 -12.99 40.26 6.50
C VAL A 40 -12.63 41.65 5.96
N GLY A 41 -13.38 42.12 4.95
CA GLY A 41 -13.14 43.37 4.21
C GLY A 41 -12.78 43.20 2.73
N SER A 42 -12.84 41.98 2.17
CA SER A 42 -12.54 41.73 0.74
C SER A 42 -13.63 42.20 -0.22
N GLU A 43 -14.80 42.61 0.26
CA GLU A 43 -15.87 43.19 -0.56
C GLU A 43 -15.51 44.57 -1.18
N ILE A 44 -14.45 45.20 -0.66
CA ILE A 44 -13.92 46.49 -1.13
C ILE A 44 -12.84 46.29 -2.21
N GLU A 45 -12.19 45.12 -2.23
CA GLU A 45 -11.24 44.74 -3.28
C GLU A 45 -11.97 44.08 -4.45
N LEU A 46 -11.46 44.29 -5.66
CA LEU A 46 -12.02 43.67 -6.86
C LEU A 46 -12.04 42.15 -6.68
N ALA A 47 -13.19 41.50 -6.90
CA ALA A 47 -13.30 40.05 -6.78
C ALA A 47 -12.15 39.35 -7.54
N PRO A 48 -11.53 38.28 -7.00
CA PRO A 48 -10.36 37.64 -7.63
C PRO A 48 -10.57 37.22 -9.09
N ASN A 49 -11.79 36.92 -9.50
CA ASN A 49 -12.13 36.60 -10.90
C ASN A 49 -12.23 37.82 -11.83
N ARG A 50 -12.27 39.04 -11.28
CA ARG A 50 -12.36 40.30 -12.03
C ARG A 50 -11.03 41.04 -12.10
N ILE A 51 -9.99 40.58 -11.41
CA ILE A 51 -8.64 41.15 -11.55
C ILE A 51 -8.16 40.96 -12.99
N SER A 52 -7.29 41.86 -13.47
CA SER A 52 -6.63 41.68 -14.76
C SER A 52 -5.75 40.42 -14.68
N HIS A 53 -6.09 39.42 -15.48
CA HIS A 53 -5.32 38.19 -15.63
C HIS A 53 -4.22 38.38 -16.68
N ALA A 54 -3.46 37.31 -16.95
CA ALA A 54 -2.56 37.29 -18.09
C ALA A 54 -3.31 37.67 -19.38
N ASP A 55 -2.64 38.46 -20.21
CA ASP A 55 -3.12 38.86 -21.53
C ASP A 55 -3.33 37.64 -22.43
N ASP A 56 -4.26 37.73 -23.38
CA ASP A 56 -4.67 36.61 -24.23
C ASP A 56 -3.48 36.04 -25.03
N ASP A 57 -2.61 36.91 -25.56
CA ASP A 57 -1.40 36.48 -26.28
C ASP A 57 -0.48 35.62 -25.40
N LEU A 58 -0.37 35.94 -24.11
CA LEU A 58 0.45 35.18 -23.16
C LEU A 58 -0.21 33.85 -22.79
N LEU A 59 -1.55 33.85 -22.66
CA LEU A 59 -2.33 32.65 -22.32
C LEU A 59 -2.27 31.62 -23.45
N GLU A 60 -2.48 32.05 -24.69
CA GLU A 60 -2.55 31.18 -25.86
C GLU A 60 -1.17 30.67 -26.32
N THR A 61 -0.09 31.37 -25.95
CA THR A 61 1.27 30.95 -26.31
C THR A 61 1.98 30.32 -25.10
N ARG A 62 2.79 31.10 -24.40
CA ARG A 62 3.77 30.64 -23.42
C ARG A 62 3.15 29.79 -22.31
N LEU A 63 1.98 30.17 -21.81
CA LEU A 63 1.33 29.46 -20.73
C LEU A 63 0.69 28.15 -21.21
N LEU A 64 -0.05 28.20 -22.33
CA LEU A 64 -0.63 27.01 -22.95
C LEU A 64 0.46 26.01 -23.37
N ASP A 65 1.47 26.45 -24.12
CA ASP A 65 2.58 25.61 -24.60
C ASP A 65 3.31 24.92 -23.45
N ARG A 66 3.56 25.65 -22.35
CA ARG A 66 4.20 25.08 -21.16
C ARG A 66 3.34 23.98 -20.53
N ASN A 67 2.04 24.22 -20.40
CA ASN A 67 1.12 23.23 -19.81
C ASN A 67 0.97 22.01 -20.73
N LEU A 68 0.88 22.23 -22.05
CA LEU A 68 0.78 21.18 -23.04
C LEU A 68 2.06 20.34 -23.12
N ALA A 69 3.23 20.96 -22.97
CA ALA A 69 4.51 20.26 -22.86
C ALA A 69 4.55 19.34 -21.63
N TRP A 70 4.11 19.82 -20.46
CA TRP A 70 4.01 18.97 -19.26
C TRP A 70 3.00 17.84 -19.43
N SER A 71 1.85 18.12 -20.07
CA SER A 71 0.86 17.10 -20.41
C SER A 71 1.49 16.00 -21.28
N LEU A 72 2.21 16.38 -22.35
CA LEU A 72 2.89 15.44 -23.23
C LEU A 72 3.93 14.61 -22.47
N VAL A 73 4.75 15.23 -21.63
CA VAL A 73 5.74 14.52 -20.80
C VAL A 73 5.07 13.48 -19.90
N THR A 74 4.04 13.88 -19.16
CA THR A 74 3.33 12.94 -18.26
C THR A 74 2.64 11.82 -19.02
N LEU A 75 2.04 12.12 -20.18
CA LEU A 75 1.42 11.12 -21.05
C LEU A 75 2.46 10.13 -21.57
N THR A 76 3.62 10.60 -22.01
CA THR A 76 4.73 9.73 -22.46
C THR A 76 5.22 8.84 -21.33
N VAL A 77 5.42 9.38 -20.12
CA VAL A 77 5.86 8.59 -18.97
C VAL A 77 4.86 7.48 -18.67
N VAL A 78 3.57 7.79 -18.53
CA VAL A 78 2.54 6.80 -18.22
C VAL A 78 2.42 5.75 -19.34
N SER A 79 2.46 6.20 -20.60
CA SER A 79 2.36 5.33 -21.78
C SER A 79 3.54 4.37 -21.93
N LEU A 80 4.72 4.70 -21.40
CA LEU A 80 5.89 3.80 -21.42
C LEU A 80 5.96 2.92 -20.17
N VAL A 81 5.70 3.48 -18.99
CA VAL A 81 5.83 2.77 -17.72
C VAL A 81 4.82 1.62 -17.60
N LEU A 82 3.57 1.83 -18.02
CA LEU A 82 2.52 0.81 -17.90
C LEU A 82 2.83 -0.45 -18.74
N PRO A 83 3.14 -0.35 -20.05
CA PRO A 83 3.52 -1.52 -20.84
C PRO A 83 4.80 -2.20 -20.34
N LEU A 84 5.81 -1.42 -19.92
CA LEU A 84 7.04 -1.99 -19.34
C LEU A 84 6.77 -2.73 -18.03
N TYR A 85 5.93 -2.17 -17.16
CA TYR A 85 5.45 -2.86 -15.95
C TYR A 85 4.75 -4.16 -16.31
N TRP A 86 3.86 -4.12 -17.30
CA TRP A 86 3.09 -5.30 -17.72
C TRP A 86 3.97 -6.39 -18.34
N LEU A 87 5.02 -6.02 -19.06
CA LEU A 87 6.02 -6.96 -19.57
C LEU A 87 6.74 -7.71 -18.45
N MET A 88 6.93 -7.08 -17.28
CA MET A 88 7.55 -7.68 -16.10
C MET A 88 6.56 -8.44 -15.20
N GLU A 89 5.25 -8.35 -15.46
CA GLU A 89 4.20 -8.93 -14.62
C GLU A 89 4.29 -10.46 -14.49
N PRO A 90 4.59 -11.26 -15.54
CA PRO A 90 4.72 -12.72 -15.40
C PRO A 90 5.78 -13.12 -14.37
N ALA A 91 6.95 -12.49 -14.41
CA ALA A 91 8.02 -12.75 -13.45
C ALA A 91 7.58 -12.42 -12.01
N ARG A 92 6.78 -11.35 -11.82
CA ARG A 92 6.21 -11.02 -10.51
C ARG A 92 5.26 -12.12 -10.01
N GLN A 93 4.40 -12.64 -10.90
CA GLN A 93 3.44 -13.69 -10.59
C GLN A 93 4.12 -15.02 -10.26
N ASP A 94 5.15 -15.42 -11.02
CA ASP A 94 5.92 -16.65 -10.78
C ASP A 94 6.62 -16.61 -9.42
N ASN A 95 7.26 -15.49 -9.09
CA ASN A 95 7.87 -15.26 -7.78
C ASN A 95 6.84 -15.28 -6.64
N ALA A 96 5.63 -14.76 -6.88
CA ALA A 96 4.55 -14.80 -5.91
C ALA A 96 4.07 -16.24 -5.67
N ALA A 97 3.88 -17.03 -6.73
CA ALA A 97 3.47 -18.43 -6.67
C ALA A 97 4.50 -19.28 -5.89
N TYR A 98 5.79 -19.19 -6.25
CA TYR A 98 6.87 -19.87 -5.53
C TYR A 98 6.91 -19.46 -4.04
N GLY A 99 6.83 -18.16 -3.77
CA GLY A 99 6.83 -17.65 -2.40
C GLY A 99 5.61 -18.12 -1.59
N TRP A 100 4.44 -18.28 -2.21
CA TRP A 100 3.23 -18.77 -1.56
C TRP A 100 3.38 -20.22 -1.12
N VAL A 101 3.82 -21.12 -2.02
CA VAL A 101 4.04 -22.54 -1.72
C VAL A 101 5.02 -22.69 -0.55
N LYS A 102 6.19 -22.04 -0.63
CA LYS A 102 7.22 -22.11 0.42
C LYS A 102 6.72 -21.64 1.79
N ARG A 103 5.87 -20.59 1.83
CA ARG A 103 5.26 -20.11 3.08
C ARG A 103 4.24 -21.10 3.64
N PHE A 104 3.45 -21.73 2.78
CA PHE A 104 2.49 -22.75 3.20
C PHE A 104 3.15 -24.03 3.68
N GLU A 105 4.16 -24.53 2.96
CA GLU A 105 4.94 -25.69 3.39
C GLU A 105 5.55 -25.46 4.77
N LYS A 106 6.21 -24.30 4.96
CA LYS A 106 6.80 -23.96 6.26
C LYS A 106 5.75 -23.86 7.38
N ARG A 107 4.64 -23.19 7.12
CA ARG A 107 3.56 -23.06 8.13
C ARG A 107 2.91 -24.39 8.43
N GLY A 108 2.66 -25.21 7.41
CA GLY A 108 2.08 -26.54 7.53
C GLY A 108 3.00 -27.48 8.30
N ALA A 109 4.30 -27.46 8.02
CA ALA A 109 5.30 -28.22 8.77
C ALA A 109 5.30 -27.83 10.25
N ASN A 110 5.35 -26.52 10.55
CA ASN A 110 5.27 -26.04 11.94
C ASN A 110 3.97 -26.48 12.62
N SER A 111 2.82 -26.33 11.95
CA SER A 111 1.52 -26.78 12.50
C SER A 111 1.48 -28.29 12.72
N PHE A 112 2.08 -29.08 11.83
CA PHE A 112 2.17 -30.53 11.99
C PHE A 112 3.03 -30.90 13.20
N GLU A 113 4.20 -30.26 13.36
CA GLU A 113 5.08 -30.45 14.51
C GLU A 113 4.40 -30.08 15.84
N GLU A 114 3.66 -28.98 15.87
CA GLU A 114 3.01 -28.48 17.09
C GLU A 114 1.77 -29.29 17.50
N ALA A 115 0.95 -29.74 16.53
CA ALA A 115 -0.38 -30.27 16.83
C ALA A 115 -0.58 -31.75 16.45
N CYS A 116 0.20 -32.29 15.51
CA CYS A 116 -0.08 -33.59 14.91
C CYS A 116 0.99 -34.65 15.22
N VAL A 117 2.24 -34.26 15.49
CA VAL A 117 3.37 -35.18 15.71
C VAL A 117 3.15 -36.12 16.90
N SER A 118 2.41 -35.72 17.93
CA SER A 118 2.12 -36.59 19.09
C SER A 118 1.35 -37.85 18.70
N CYS A 119 0.49 -37.78 17.68
CA CYS A 119 -0.29 -38.91 17.18
C CYS A 119 0.31 -39.53 15.91
N HIS A 120 0.83 -38.70 15.00
CA HIS A 120 1.28 -39.12 13.66
C HIS A 120 2.81 -39.32 13.54
N GLY A 121 3.58 -38.97 14.57
CA GLY A 121 5.03 -39.10 14.61
C GLY A 121 5.80 -38.16 13.68
N PRO A 122 7.12 -38.00 13.92
CA PRO A 122 7.97 -37.16 13.08
C PRO A 122 7.93 -37.62 11.62
N GLY A 123 7.75 -36.69 10.68
CA GLY A 123 7.65 -37.01 9.25
C GLY A 123 6.44 -37.88 8.84
N GLY A 124 5.46 -38.08 9.73
CA GLY A 124 4.23 -38.82 9.41
C GLY A 124 4.37 -40.35 9.43
N VAL A 125 5.40 -40.90 10.08
CA VAL A 125 5.63 -42.35 10.17
C VAL A 125 4.52 -43.12 10.89
N GLY A 126 3.71 -42.44 11.72
CA GLY A 126 2.64 -43.04 12.51
C GLY A 126 3.13 -43.93 13.65
N GLY A 127 2.20 -44.46 14.44
CA GLY A 127 2.47 -45.52 15.42
C GLY A 127 3.29 -45.11 16.66
N VAL A 128 3.60 -43.82 16.85
CA VAL A 128 4.35 -43.33 18.02
C VAL A 128 3.44 -42.87 19.17
N ALA A 129 2.13 -42.83 18.95
CA ALA A 129 1.17 -42.43 19.97
C ALA A 129 1.16 -43.47 21.09
N SER A 130 1.41 -43.05 22.32
CA SER A 130 1.40 -43.92 23.50
C SER A 130 -0.02 -44.38 23.89
N PHE A 131 -1.06 -43.73 23.36
CA PHE A 131 -2.47 -44.07 23.55
C PHE A 131 -3.26 -43.74 22.27
N THR A 132 -4.29 -44.54 21.99
CA THR A 132 -5.32 -44.15 21.03
C THR A 132 -6.36 -43.33 21.77
N ASN A 133 -6.73 -42.16 21.24
CA ASN A 133 -7.89 -41.41 21.72
C ASN A 133 -9.17 -42.17 21.30
N ALA A 134 -9.47 -43.29 21.95
CA ALA A 134 -10.86 -43.66 22.12
C ALA A 134 -11.47 -42.57 23.01
N GLY A 135 -12.46 -41.83 22.51
CA GLY A 135 -13.22 -40.88 23.33
C GLY A 135 -13.68 -41.54 24.64
N PRO A 136 -13.98 -40.77 25.69
CA PRO A 136 -14.15 -41.31 27.03
C PRO A 136 -15.19 -42.43 27.04
N MET A 137 -14.72 -43.67 27.18
CA MET A 137 -15.43 -44.62 28.00
C MET A 137 -15.14 -44.16 29.43
N ALA A 138 -16.08 -43.41 29.99
CA ALA A 138 -16.10 -43.11 31.41
C ALA A 138 -15.90 -44.43 32.18
N VAL A 139 -14.75 -44.58 32.84
CA VAL A 139 -14.54 -45.64 33.82
C VAL A 139 -13.72 -45.03 34.96
N SER A 140 -14.46 -44.76 36.04
CA SER A 140 -14.08 -44.70 37.46
C SER A 140 -12.69 -44.18 37.84
#